data_AF-A0A266LSF3-F1
#
_entry.id   AF-A0A266LSF3-F1
#
_cell.length_a   1.000
_cell.length_b   1.000
_cell.length_c   1.000
_cell.angle_alpha   90.00
_cell.angle_beta   90.00
_cell.angle_gamma   90.00
#
_symmetry.space_group_name_H-M   'P 1'
#
loop_
_entity.id
_entity.type
_entity.pdbx_description
1 polymer ?
#
loop_
_entity_poly.entity_id
_entity_poly.type
_entity_poly.pdbx_seq_one_letter_code
_entity_poly.pdbx_strand_id
1 'polypeptide(L)'
;MKKIVPDPPLFTTAHQGTSLFSINPGVPMQEALKHASLLLKGAELTADDIHSHLSGYEAEQLWCVIHGVEMARGLVDALLTEAHT
;
A
#
# COMPACT_ATOMS: atom_id res chain seq x y z
N MET A 1 34.78 15.05 -23.88
CA MET A 1 35.46 15.37 -22.60
C MET A 1 35.55 14.07 -21.81
N LYS A 2 36.75 13.62 -21.44
CA LYS A 2 36.90 12.38 -20.65
C LYS A 2 36.52 12.71 -19.21
N LYS A 3 35.50 12.06 -18.64
CA LYS A 3 35.13 12.29 -17.24
C LYS A 3 36.36 12.03 -16.35
N ILE A 4 36.74 13.03 -15.55
CA ILE A 4 37.87 12.97 -14.59
C ILE A 4 37.59 11.95 -13.47
N VAL A 5 36.31 11.76 -13.13
CA VAL A 5 35.88 10.90 -12.04
C VAL A 5 35.01 9.77 -12.61
N PRO A 6 35.39 8.50 -12.40
CA PRO A 6 34.51 7.37 -12.66
C PRO A 6 33.21 7.56 -11.88
N ASP A 7 32.05 7.35 -12.53
CA ASP A 7 30.79 7.38 -11.81
C ASP A 7 30.85 6.35 -10.66
N PRO A 8 30.44 6.75 -9.44
CA PRO A 8 30.48 5.84 -8.31
C PRO A 8 29.64 4.60 -8.65
N PRO A 9 30.12 3.39 -8.32
CA PRO A 9 29.35 2.18 -8.54
C PRO A 9 28.01 2.33 -7.82
N LEU A 10 26.91 2.31 -8.58
CA LEU A 10 25.57 2.23 -8.02
C LEU A 10 25.41 0.83 -7.43
N PHE A 11 25.74 0.67 -6.14
CA PHE A 11 25.46 -0.53 -5.36
C PHE A 11 23.99 -0.64 -4.95
N THR A 12 23.08 -0.06 -5.73
CA THR A 12 21.65 -0.27 -5.51
C THR A 12 21.25 -1.53 -6.24
N THR A 13 21.63 -2.68 -5.68
CA THR A 13 20.87 -3.90 -5.94
C THR A 13 19.44 -3.61 -5.51
N ALA A 14 18.46 -3.87 -6.39
CA ALA A 14 17.06 -3.93 -5.95
C ALA A 14 17.04 -4.86 -4.73
N HIS A 15 16.59 -4.38 -3.57
CA HIS A 15 16.49 -5.22 -2.38
C HIS A 15 15.71 -6.47 -2.78
N GLN A 16 16.36 -7.64 -2.76
CA GLN A 16 15.71 -8.90 -3.04
C GLN A 16 14.71 -9.15 -1.92
N GLY A 17 13.49 -8.63 -2.11
CA GLY A 17 12.27 -8.93 -1.35
C GLY A 17 12.48 -9.21 0.13
N THR A 18 13.29 -8.41 0.83
CA THR A 18 13.40 -8.55 2.28
C THR A 18 12.07 -8.04 2.80
N SER A 19 11.19 -8.96 3.16
CA SER A 19 9.88 -8.66 3.72
C SER A 19 10.10 -7.71 4.89
N LEU A 20 9.79 -6.43 4.69
CA LEU A 20 9.99 -5.39 5.70
C LEU A 20 9.08 -5.63 6.92
N PHE A 21 8.01 -6.40 6.71
CA PHE A 21 7.05 -6.80 7.72
C PHE A 21 6.72 -8.28 7.55
N SER A 22 7.11 -9.11 8.52
CA SER A 22 6.66 -10.50 8.60
C SER A 22 5.35 -10.59 9.39
N ILE A 23 4.37 -11.31 8.85
CA ILE A 23 3.13 -11.63 9.58
C ILE A 23 3.44 -12.81 10.52
N ASN A 24 2.97 -12.75 11.76
CA ASN A 24 3.12 -13.86 12.71
C ASN A 24 2.44 -15.13 12.15
N PRO A 25 3.17 -16.24 11.92
CA PRO A 25 2.54 -17.48 11.50
C PRO A 25 1.60 -17.98 12.59
N GLY A 26 0.32 -18.16 12.25
CA GLY A 26 -0.70 -18.62 13.20
C GLY A 26 -1.79 -17.60 13.53
N VAL A 27 -1.77 -16.41 12.93
CA VAL A 27 -2.95 -15.52 12.96
C VAL A 27 -4.08 -16.18 12.16
N PRO A 28 -5.28 -16.38 12.75
CA PRO A 28 -6.42 -16.93 12.03
C PRO A 28 -6.76 -16.06 10.80
N MET A 29 -7.13 -16.71 9.69
CA MET A 29 -7.43 -16.01 8.43
C MET A 29 -8.43 -14.87 8.61
N GLN A 30 -9.49 -15.09 9.39
CA GLN A 30 -10.50 -14.08 9.68
C GLN A 30 -9.94 -12.86 10.42
N GLU A 31 -9.07 -13.07 11.42
CA GLU A 31 -8.42 -11.96 12.13
C GLU A 31 -7.43 -11.23 11.22
N ALA A 32 -6.68 -11.98 10.39
CA ALA A 32 -5.80 -11.37 9.40
C ALA A 32 -6.58 -10.49 8.40
N LEU A 33 -7.74 -10.94 7.93
CA LEU A 33 -8.61 -10.17 7.04
C LEU A 33 -9.20 -8.92 7.74
N LYS A 34 -9.61 -9.03 9.02
CA LYS A 34 -10.04 -7.85 9.81
C LYS A 34 -8.92 -6.82 9.92
N HIS A 35 -7.70 -7.26 10.21
CA HIS A 35 -6.54 -6.37 10.26
C HIS A 35 -6.23 -5.75 8.90
N ALA A 36 -6.31 -6.52 7.81
CA ALA A 36 -6.12 -6.00 6.46
C ALA A 36 -7.17 -4.92 6.12
N SER A 37 -8.44 -5.15 6.43
CA SER A 37 -9.51 -4.16 6.25
C SER A 37 -9.22 -2.87 7.03
N LEU A 38 -8.80 -2.99 8.30
CA LEU A 38 -8.44 -1.84 9.13
C LEU A 38 -7.25 -1.05 8.55
N LEU A 39 -6.21 -1.74 8.07
CA LEU A 39 -5.05 -1.10 7.44
C LEU A 39 -5.45 -0.35 6.16
N LEU A 40 -6.29 -0.96 5.32
CA LEU A 40 -6.81 -0.32 4.11
C LEU A 40 -7.67 0.90 4.46
N LYS A 41 -8.48 0.82 5.52
CA LYS A 41 -9.24 1.99 6.00
C LYS A 41 -8.34 3.12 6.47
N GLY A 42 -7.25 2.80 7.17
CA GLY A 42 -6.23 3.79 7.56
C GLY A 42 -5.56 4.44 6.34
N ALA A 43 -5.26 3.65 5.31
CA ALA A 43 -4.70 4.15 4.05
C ALA A 43 -5.69 5.08 3.31
N GLU A 44 -6.98 4.73 3.23
CA GLU A 44 -8.03 5.60 2.67
C GLU A 44 -8.05 6.96 3.38
N LEU A 45 -8.16 6.96 4.71
CA LEU A 45 -8.26 8.20 5.50
C LEU A 45 -7.00 9.07 5.35
N THR A 46 -5.82 8.45 5.34
CA THR A 46 -4.56 9.18 5.17
C THR A 46 -4.45 9.77 3.76
N ALA A 47 -4.82 9.01 2.74
CA ALA A 47 -4.78 9.49 1.36
C ALA A 47 -5.83 10.58 1.10
N ASP A 48 -7.02 10.49 1.69
CA ASP A 48 -8.06 11.51 1.61
C ASP A 48 -7.62 12.83 2.26
N ASP A 49 -6.99 12.77 3.43
CA ASP A 49 -6.39 13.94 4.10
C ASP A 49 -5.33 14.62 3.21
N ILE A 50 -4.41 13.84 2.64
CA ILE A 50 -3.40 14.35 1.69
C ILE A 50 -4.09 14.95 0.46
N HIS A 51 -5.08 14.26 -0.11
CA HIS A 51 -5.80 14.72 -1.30
C HIS A 51 -6.51 16.06 -1.07
N SER A 52 -7.02 16.31 0.14
CA SER A 52 -7.64 17.58 0.54
C SER A 52 -6.71 18.79 0.42
N HIS A 53 -5.39 18.55 0.40
CA HIS A 53 -4.34 19.57 0.28
C HIS A 53 -3.72 19.66 -1.12
N LEU A 54 -4.13 18.79 -2.05
CA LEU A 54 -3.63 18.78 -3.43
C LEU A 54 -4.62 19.44 -4.40
N SER A 55 -4.13 19.80 -5.58
CA SER A 55 -4.97 20.29 -6.68
C SER A 55 -4.39 19.89 -8.05
N GLY A 56 -5.22 19.91 -9.08
CA GLY A 56 -4.81 19.57 -10.44
C GLY A 56 -4.44 18.09 -10.60
N TYR A 57 -3.45 17.82 -11.45
CA TYR A 57 -3.12 16.45 -11.89
C TYR A 57 -2.63 15.52 -10.76
N GLU A 58 -1.97 16.06 -9.73
CA GLU A 58 -1.50 15.27 -8.58
C GLU A 58 -2.69 14.82 -7.70
N ALA A 59 -3.71 15.67 -7.57
CA ALA A 59 -4.95 15.30 -6.89
C ALA A 59 -5.67 14.18 -7.65
N GLU A 60 -5.80 14.30 -8.99
CA GLU A 60 -6.42 13.25 -9.82
C GLU A 60 -5.68 11.91 -9.74
N GLN A 61 -4.35 11.92 -9.74
CA GLN A 61 -3.55 10.71 -9.55
C GLN A 61 -3.79 10.06 -8.19
N LEU A 62 -3.77 10.86 -7.12
CA LEU A 62 -4.01 10.33 -5.77
C LEU A 62 -5.45 9.82 -5.63
N TRP A 63 -6.42 10.48 -6.28
CA TRP A 63 -7.80 10.01 -6.35
C TRP A 63 -7.93 8.61 -6.95
N CYS A 64 -7.21 8.32 -8.03
CA CYS A 64 -7.15 6.96 -8.58
C CYS A 64 -6.60 5.93 -7.58
N VAL A 65 -5.60 6.32 -6.78
CA VAL A 65 -5.05 5.46 -5.73
C VAL A 65 -6.07 5.22 -4.61
N ILE A 66 -6.73 6.28 -4.13
CA ILE A 66 -7.80 6.19 -3.11
C ILE A 66 -8.84 5.17 -3.54
N HIS A 67 -9.36 5.30 -4.76
CA HIS A 67 -10.39 4.39 -5.25
C HIS A 67 -9.92 2.93 -5.34
N GLY A 68 -8.66 2.70 -5.75
CA GLY A 68 -8.07 1.37 -5.74
C GLY A 68 -8.00 0.76 -4.34
N VAL A 69 -7.68 1.56 -3.32
CA VAL A 69 -7.66 1.12 -1.91
C VAL A 69 -9.08 0.84 -1.40
N GLU A 70 -10.05 1.69 -1.71
CA GLU A 70 -11.46 1.49 -1.36
C GLU A 70 -12.00 0.17 -1.93
N MET A 71 -11.71 -0.10 -3.22
CA MET A 71 -12.08 -1.36 -3.86
C MET A 71 -11.41 -2.55 -3.20
N ALA A 72 -10.12 -2.46 -2.87
CA ALA A 72 -9.41 -3.51 -2.16
C ALA A 72 -10.03 -3.78 -0.78
N ARG A 73 -10.42 -2.74 -0.03
CA ARG A 73 -11.11 -2.91 1.25
C ARG A 73 -12.47 -3.57 1.07
N GLY A 74 -13.24 -3.14 0.07
CA GLY A 74 -14.52 -3.75 -0.28
C GLY A 74 -14.41 -5.27 -0.57
N LEU A 75 -13.36 -5.70 -1.27
CA LEU A 75 -13.09 -7.12 -1.52
C LEU A 75 -12.76 -7.88 -0.22
N VAL A 76 -11.94 -7.30 0.66
CA VAL A 76 -11.62 -7.91 1.97
C VAL A 76 -12.87 -8.01 2.86
N ASP A 77 -13.70 -6.96 2.89
CA ASP A 77 -14.94 -6.91 3.66
C ASP A 77 -15.97 -7.92 3.14
N ALA A 78 -16.02 -8.15 1.82
CA ALA A 78 -16.85 -9.20 1.22
C ALA A 78 -16.42 -10.61 1.69
N LEU A 79 -15.11 -10.91 1.64
CA LEU A 79 -14.57 -12.18 2.12
C LEU A 79 -14.83 -12.40 3.62
N LEU A 80 -14.77 -11.33 4.42
CA LEU A 80 -15.14 -11.39 5.84
C LEU A 80 -16.61 -11.73 6.03
N THR A 81 -17.50 -11.21 5.17
CA THR A 81 -18.94 -11.49 5.27
C THR A 81 -19.27 -12.93 4.86
N GLU A 82 -18.64 -13.44 3.80
CA GLU A 82 -18.81 -14.83 3.35
C GLU A 82 -18.36 -15.86 4.40
N ALA A 83 -17.28 -15.57 5.15
CA ALA A 83 -16.77 -16.46 6.19
C ALA A 83 -17.74 -16.68 7.38
N HIS A 84 -18.85 -15.92 7.48
CA HIS A 84 -19.87 -16.08 8.51
C HIS A 84 -21.15 -16.81 8.02
N THR A 85 -21.19 -17.25 6.76
CA THR A 85 -22.34 -17.97 6.17
C THR A 85 -22.08 -19.47 6.09
#